data_AF-A0A936AFT3-F1
#
_entry.id   AF-A0A936AFT3-F1
#
_cell.length_a   1.000
_cell.length_b   1.000
_cell.length_c   1.000
_cell.angle_alpha   90.00
_cell.angle_beta   90.00
_cell.angle_gamma   90.00
#
_symmetry.space_group_name_H-M   'P 1'
#
loop_
_entity.id
_entity.type
_entity.pdbx_description
1 polymer ?
#
loop_
_entity_poly.entity_id
_entity_poly.type
_entity_poly.pdbx_seq_one_letter_code
_entity_poly.pdbx_strand_id
1 'polypeptide(L)'
;MCIAHSAPEEPACLPTNSAYTKNRGSRRAFTDKSTGWLQYGNLLMLPHRVLMALCDAGYLYRGEVIWAKRKAMPEGRCRRPHRKHEGIYLIAKTEGHTFRVAPPVPSVWDIKPDMNRTPHTSTFPLDLPVTCIEASGIHTGIVLDPFMGSGTTGLAARMLGFDFIGFELNRENAETANNRIATNAGLLQSARFPPTPSSAP
;
A
#
# COMPACT_ATOMS: atom_id res chain seq x y z
N MET A 1 13.36 1.71 1.06
CA MET A 1 13.49 2.33 -0.27
C MET A 1 14.73 3.20 -0.21
N CYS A 2 15.85 2.70 -0.70
CA CYS A 2 17.07 3.50 -0.86
C CYS A 2 16.82 4.46 -2.02
N ILE A 3 17.01 5.75 -1.78
CA ILE A 3 16.94 6.76 -2.84
C ILE A 3 18.31 6.71 -3.50
N ALA A 4 18.37 6.09 -4.68
CA ALA A 4 19.61 5.91 -5.42
C ALA A 4 20.15 7.27 -5.86
N HIS A 5 21.20 7.72 -5.18
CA HIS A 5 22.15 8.66 -5.76
C HIS A 5 23.41 7.87 -6.07
N SER A 6 23.87 8.03 -7.31
CA SER A 6 25.05 7.41 -7.92
C SER A 6 26.25 7.44 -6.96
N ALA A 7 26.43 6.38 -6.18
CA ALA A 7 27.54 6.18 -5.27
C ALA A 7 28.04 4.73 -5.42
N PRO A 8 29.36 4.49 -5.32
CA PRO A 8 29.96 3.18 -5.54
C PRO A 8 29.45 2.22 -4.45
N GLU A 9 28.99 1.03 -4.87
CA GLU A 9 28.38 -0.04 -4.06
C GLU A 9 27.76 0.44 -2.73
N GLU A 10 26.49 0.86 -2.79
CA GLU A 10 25.78 1.35 -1.62
C GLU A 10 25.86 0.33 -0.47
N PRO A 11 26.49 0.67 0.69
CA PRO A 11 26.62 -0.25 1.82
C PRO A 11 25.27 -0.72 2.38
N ALA A 12 24.18 -0.01 2.02
CA ALA A 12 22.81 -0.39 2.33
C ALA A 12 22.33 -1.65 1.59
N CYS A 13 22.90 -1.99 0.43
CA CYS A 13 22.48 -3.14 -0.39
C CYS A 13 23.37 -4.37 -0.21
N LEU A 14 24.40 -4.29 0.64
CA LEU A 14 25.29 -5.42 0.90
C LEU A 14 24.52 -6.59 1.53
N PRO A 15 24.82 -7.84 1.14
CA PRO A 15 24.18 -9.03 1.73
C PRO A 15 24.35 -9.13 3.25
N THR A 16 25.39 -8.49 3.79
CA THR A 16 25.70 -8.44 5.21
C THR A 16 24.87 -7.41 5.99
N ASN A 17 24.11 -6.53 5.31
CA ASN A 17 23.32 -5.51 5.99
C ASN A 17 22.30 -6.15 6.94
N SER A 18 22.24 -5.61 8.15
CA SER A 18 21.28 -6.02 9.19
C SER A 18 19.81 -6.00 8.73
N ALA A 19 19.48 -5.18 7.73
CA ALA A 19 18.17 -5.17 7.09
C ALA A 19 17.77 -6.55 6.52
N TYR A 20 18.75 -7.32 6.04
CA TYR A 20 18.56 -8.64 5.43
C TYR A 20 18.95 -9.78 6.38
N THR A 21 19.95 -9.58 7.23
CA THR A 21 20.52 -10.66 8.06
C THR A 21 19.89 -10.79 9.45
N LYS A 22 19.17 -9.78 9.95
CA LYS A 22 18.58 -9.78 11.29
C LYS A 22 17.06 -9.81 11.27
N ASN A 23 16.46 -10.37 12.31
CA ASN A 23 15.02 -10.31 12.56
C ASN A 23 14.57 -8.85 12.78
N ARG A 24 13.35 -8.50 12.34
CA ARG A 24 12.83 -7.11 12.31
C ARG A 24 13.08 -6.32 13.60
N GLY A 25 12.88 -6.94 14.77
CA GLY A 25 13.04 -6.29 16.08
C GLY A 25 14.49 -6.03 16.51
N SER A 26 15.47 -6.70 15.91
CA SER A 26 16.90 -6.54 16.21
C SER A 26 17.66 -5.74 15.15
N ARG A 27 16.95 -5.24 14.12
CA ARG A 27 17.50 -4.36 13.09
C ARG A 27 17.78 -2.98 13.68
N ARG A 28 18.93 -2.41 13.34
CA ARG A 28 19.23 -1.01 13.63
C ARG A 28 18.89 -0.18 12.41
N ALA A 29 18.40 1.04 12.64
CA ALA A 29 18.25 2.00 11.55
C ALA A 29 19.64 2.29 10.96
N PHE A 30 19.72 2.33 9.63
CA PHE A 30 20.91 2.84 8.95
C PHE A 30 20.98 4.35 9.17
N THR A 31 22.12 4.84 9.64
CA THR A 31 22.39 6.26 9.89
C THR A 31 23.71 6.63 9.23
N ASP A 32 23.79 7.82 8.65
CA ASP A 32 25.04 8.36 8.10
C ASP A 32 25.36 9.71 8.74
N LYS A 33 26.56 9.82 9.32
CA LYS A 33 27.01 11.05 9.99
C LYS A 33 27.30 12.19 9.01
N SER A 34 27.68 11.90 7.76
CA SER A 34 27.82 12.95 6.74
C SER A 34 26.48 13.51 6.28
N THR A 35 25.41 12.73 6.42
CA THR A 35 24.06 13.11 6.00
C THR A 35 23.27 13.62 7.20
N GLY A 36 23.33 14.93 7.48
CA GLY A 36 22.79 15.52 8.72
C GLY A 36 21.30 15.25 9.01
N TRP A 37 20.47 14.97 7.99
CA TRP A 37 19.07 14.60 8.19
C TRP A 37 18.85 13.09 8.45
N LEU A 38 19.82 12.22 8.16
CA LEU A 38 19.72 10.76 8.33
C LEU A 38 20.16 10.34 9.74
N GLN A 39 19.40 10.79 10.74
CA GLN A 39 19.68 10.61 12.16
C GLN A 39 18.50 10.03 12.93
N TYR A 40 18.77 9.46 14.11
CA TYR A 40 17.74 8.86 14.96
C TYR A 40 16.71 9.89 15.42
N GLY A 41 15.43 9.48 15.44
CA GLY A 41 14.32 10.37 15.81
C GLY A 41 13.77 11.23 14.68
N ASN A 42 14.48 11.34 13.54
CA ASN A 42 13.92 11.93 12.33
C ASN A 42 13.06 10.88 11.59
N LEU A 43 11.78 11.15 11.35
CA LEU A 43 10.86 10.23 10.66
C LEU A 43 11.07 10.15 9.14
N LEU A 44 12.04 10.92 8.61
CA LEU A 44 12.54 10.89 7.23
C LEU A 44 11.53 11.24 6.13
N MET A 45 10.24 11.39 6.45
CA MET A 45 9.16 11.65 5.49
C MET A 45 9.16 10.67 4.30
N LEU A 46 9.45 9.38 4.56
CA LEU A 46 9.67 8.39 3.52
C LEU A 46 8.58 8.37 2.43
N PRO A 47 7.26 8.35 2.74
CA PRO A 47 6.24 8.35 1.69
C PRO A 47 6.34 9.58 0.78
N HIS A 48 6.57 10.76 1.35
CA HIS A 48 6.67 12.01 0.58
C HIS A 48 7.91 12.03 -0.30
N ARG A 49 9.02 11.44 0.15
CA ARG A 49 10.23 11.29 -0.68
C ARG A 49 9.98 10.40 -1.89
N VAL A 50 9.19 9.34 -1.73
CA VAL A 50 8.76 8.49 -2.85
C VAL A 50 7.87 9.26 -3.80
N LEU A 51 6.90 10.04 -3.29
CA LEU A 51 6.03 10.87 -4.13
C LEU A 51 6.80 11.91 -4.93
N MET A 52 7.74 12.62 -4.29
CA MET A 52 8.61 13.58 -4.99
C MET A 52 9.40 12.90 -6.09
N ALA A 53 10.06 11.76 -5.79
CA ALA A 53 10.81 11.02 -6.80
C ALA A 53 9.93 10.53 -7.97
N LEU A 54 8.68 10.14 -7.70
CA LEU A 54 7.74 9.78 -8.76
C LEU A 54 7.33 11.01 -9.60
N CYS A 55 7.11 12.17 -8.98
CA CYS A 55 6.84 13.41 -9.70
C CYS A 55 8.02 13.83 -10.57
N ASP A 56 9.24 13.76 -10.05
CA ASP A 56 10.47 14.04 -10.79
C ASP A 56 10.67 13.06 -11.97
N ALA A 57 10.16 11.82 -11.83
CA ALA A 57 10.13 10.82 -12.90
C ALA A 57 8.97 11.00 -13.90
N GLY A 58 8.17 12.06 -13.78
CA GLY A 58 7.10 12.41 -14.71
C GLY A 58 5.71 11.86 -14.37
N TYR A 59 5.52 11.25 -13.20
CA TYR A 59 4.19 10.87 -12.72
C TYR A 59 3.45 12.09 -12.14
N LEU A 60 2.13 12.08 -12.22
CA LEU A 60 1.28 13.13 -11.65
C LEU A 60 0.79 12.69 -10.27
N TYR A 61 1.08 13.49 -9.24
CA TYR A 61 0.40 13.39 -7.95
C TYR A 61 -0.99 14.05 -8.05
N ARG A 62 -2.06 13.27 -7.82
CA ARG A 62 -3.45 13.70 -8.05
C ARG A 62 -4.24 13.96 -6.78
N GLY A 63 -3.67 13.60 -5.63
CA GLY A 63 -4.26 13.88 -4.33
C GLY A 63 -3.92 12.83 -3.28
N GLU A 64 -4.30 13.13 -2.05
CA GLU A 64 -4.18 12.25 -0.89
C GLU A 64 -5.55 11.99 -0.30
N VAL A 65 -5.71 10.76 0.18
CA VAL A 65 -6.78 10.33 1.04
C VAL A 65 -6.21 10.04 2.41
N ILE A 66 -6.86 10.56 3.45
CA ILE A 66 -6.56 10.26 4.85
C ILE A 66 -7.42 9.09 5.30
N TRP A 67 -6.82 7.92 5.48
CA TRP A 67 -7.47 6.81 6.16
C TRP A 67 -7.44 7.05 7.67
N ALA A 68 -8.58 7.45 8.23
CA ALA A 68 -8.77 7.65 9.67
C ALA A 68 -8.93 6.29 10.38
N LYS A 69 -8.04 6.00 11.33
CA LYS A 69 -8.06 4.76 12.12
C LYS A 69 -8.84 4.97 13.42
N ARG A 70 -10.12 4.56 13.44
CA ARG A 70 -11.00 4.67 14.64
C ARG A 70 -10.40 4.09 15.91
N LYS A 71 -9.74 2.93 15.80
CA LYS A 71 -9.09 2.23 16.91
C LYS A 71 -7.58 2.12 16.66
N ALA A 72 -6.92 3.26 16.47
CA ALA A 72 -5.47 3.29 16.36
C ALA A 72 -4.84 2.75 17.65
N MET A 73 -3.84 1.87 17.51
CA MET A 73 -3.07 1.38 18.65
C MET A 73 -2.41 2.56 19.37
N PRO A 74 -2.48 2.63 20.71
CA PRO A 74 -1.77 3.65 21.46
C PRO A 74 -0.28 3.56 21.18
N GLU A 75 0.29 4.68 20.76
CA GLU A 75 1.74 4.80 20.74
C GLU A 75 2.23 5.01 22.17
N GLY A 76 3.34 4.37 22.55
CA GLY A 76 3.94 4.58 23.87
C GLY A 76 4.47 6.00 24.06
N ARG A 77 5.35 6.19 25.05
CA ARG A 77 5.99 7.51 25.27
C ARG A 77 6.81 7.90 24.03
N CYS A 78 6.38 8.93 23.32
CA CYS A 78 7.09 9.48 22.16
C CYS A 78 7.09 11.01 22.14
N ARG A 79 8.08 11.62 21.49
CA ARG A 79 8.23 13.08 21.35
C ARG A 79 7.62 13.58 20.04
N ARG A 80 6.41 13.14 19.72
CA ARG A 80 5.70 13.47 18.47
C ARG A 80 4.20 13.20 18.60
N PRO A 81 3.36 13.72 17.69
CA PRO A 81 1.95 13.36 17.65
C PRO A 81 1.76 11.85 17.45
N HIS A 82 0.76 11.30 18.15
CA HIS A 82 0.33 9.92 17.95
C HIS A 82 -0.42 9.82 16.63
N ARG A 83 -0.03 8.87 15.79
CA ARG A 83 -0.59 8.68 14.46
C ARG A 83 -1.91 7.92 14.55
N LYS A 84 -2.99 8.59 14.19
CA LYS A 84 -4.35 8.01 14.11
C LYS A 84 -4.88 7.91 12.68
N HIS A 85 -4.00 8.07 11.69
CA HIS A 85 -4.36 7.94 10.29
C HIS A 85 -3.18 7.45 9.45
N GLU A 86 -3.47 6.98 8.25
CA GLU A 86 -2.46 6.72 7.21
C GLU A 86 -2.87 7.41 5.91
N GLY A 87 -1.87 7.90 5.17
CA GLY A 87 -2.08 8.53 3.86
C GLY A 87 -2.13 7.47 2.75
N ILE A 88 -3.07 7.64 1.83
CA ILE A 88 -3.17 6.91 0.57
C ILE A 88 -3.00 7.93 -0.54
N TYR A 89 -2.08 7.70 -1.46
CA TYR A 89 -1.71 8.68 -2.47
C TYR A 89 -2.18 8.24 -3.84
N LEU A 90 -2.92 9.10 -4.53
CA LEU A 90 -3.32 8.89 -5.91
C LEU A 90 -2.24 9.44 -6.84
N ILE A 91 -1.70 8.56 -7.69
CA ILE A 91 -0.64 8.87 -8.64
C ILE A 91 -1.08 8.36 -10.01
N ALA A 92 -0.89 9.16 -11.05
CA ALA A 92 -1.29 8.85 -12.42
C ALA A 92 -0.14 9.07 -13.41
N LYS A 93 -0.15 8.36 -14.54
CA LYS A 93 0.82 8.58 -15.63
C LYS A 93 0.44 9.75 -16.54
N THR A 94 -0.85 10.02 -16.67
CA THR A 94 -1.40 11.04 -17.57
C THR A 94 -2.56 11.75 -16.89
N GLU A 95 -2.91 12.94 -17.38
CA GLU A 95 -4.03 13.71 -16.85
C GLU A 95 -5.35 12.96 -17.05
N GLY A 96 -5.57 12.38 -18.23
CA GLY A 96 -6.76 11.64 -18.62
C GLY A 96 -6.92 10.23 -18.01
N HIS A 97 -6.26 9.95 -16.88
CA HIS A 97 -6.51 8.72 -16.13
C HIS A 97 -7.97 8.63 -15.66
N THR A 98 -8.51 7.41 -15.64
CA THR A 98 -9.82 7.16 -15.05
C THR A 98 -9.76 7.38 -13.54
N PHE A 99 -10.77 8.07 -13.02
CA PHE A 99 -11.03 8.21 -11.59
C PHE A 99 -12.52 8.48 -11.41
N ARG A 100 -13.15 7.91 -10.38
CA ARG A 100 -14.57 8.11 -10.13
C ARG A 100 -14.82 9.55 -9.66
N VAL A 101 -15.61 10.30 -10.42
CA VAL A 101 -15.98 11.70 -10.10
C VAL A 101 -17.42 11.85 -9.60
N ALA A 102 -18.28 10.86 -9.84
CA ALA A 102 -19.70 10.88 -9.46
C ALA A 102 -20.12 9.52 -8.83
N PRO A 103 -20.57 9.49 -7.57
CA PRO A 103 -20.41 10.57 -6.60
C PRO A 103 -18.92 10.86 -6.34
N PRO A 104 -18.57 12.08 -5.90
CA PRO A 104 -17.17 12.44 -5.65
C PRO A 104 -16.57 11.55 -4.56
N VAL A 105 -15.29 11.20 -4.72
CA VAL A 105 -14.54 10.43 -3.72
C VAL A 105 -14.05 11.38 -2.63
N PRO A 106 -14.43 11.17 -1.35
CA PRO A 106 -13.99 12.04 -0.27
C PRO A 106 -12.50 11.85 0.05
N SER A 107 -11.84 12.90 0.51
CA SER A 107 -10.42 12.87 0.90
C SER A 107 -10.15 12.31 2.30
N VAL A 108 -11.19 11.94 3.04
CA VAL A 108 -11.07 11.30 4.37
C VAL A 108 -11.92 10.04 4.38
N TRP A 109 -11.29 8.90 4.61
CA TRP A 109 -11.95 7.59 4.66
C TRP A 109 -11.93 7.06 6.09
N ASP A 110 -13.12 6.68 6.56
CA ASP A 110 -13.30 6.07 7.86
C ASP A 110 -13.59 4.58 7.69
N ILE A 111 -12.52 3.79 7.55
CA ILE A 111 -12.59 2.36 7.29
C ILE A 111 -12.29 1.60 8.58
N LYS A 112 -13.20 0.69 8.94
CA LYS A 112 -13.10 -0.12 10.14
C LYS A 112 -11.98 -1.17 9.96
N PRO A 113 -11.18 -1.43 11.00
CA PRO A 113 -10.23 -2.53 10.97
C PRO A 113 -10.97 -3.87 10.94
N ASP A 114 -10.49 -4.80 10.14
CA ASP A 114 -10.95 -6.19 10.18
C ASP A 114 -10.50 -6.86 11.48
N MET A 115 -11.26 -7.85 11.94
CA MET A 115 -10.75 -8.77 12.96
C MET A 115 -9.66 -9.61 12.31
N ASN A 116 -8.39 -9.35 12.67
CA ASN A 116 -7.25 -10.11 12.15
C ASN A 116 -7.40 -11.60 12.47
N ARG A 117 -7.74 -12.40 11.45
CA ARG A 117 -7.79 -13.87 11.54
C ARG A 117 -6.50 -14.55 11.07
N THR A 118 -5.46 -13.78 10.74
CA THR A 118 -4.16 -14.30 10.28
C THR A 118 -3.03 -13.79 11.16
N PRO A 119 -1.93 -14.54 11.34
CA PRO A 119 -0.78 -14.14 12.15
C PRO A 119 0.00 -12.92 11.62
N HIS A 120 -0.36 -12.39 10.44
CA HIS A 120 0.36 -11.28 9.82
C HIS A 120 0.16 -9.98 10.60
N THR A 121 1.28 -9.35 10.93
CA THR A 121 1.35 -8.24 11.88
C THR A 121 1.09 -6.87 11.25
N SER A 122 0.81 -6.80 9.94
CA SER A 122 0.67 -5.54 9.20
C SER A 122 -0.36 -5.62 8.05
N THR A 123 -1.51 -6.23 8.32
CA THR A 123 -2.64 -6.28 7.39
C THR A 123 -3.49 -5.01 7.48
N PHE A 124 -3.86 -4.46 6.32
CA PHE A 124 -4.94 -3.47 6.22
C PHE A 124 -6.30 -4.19 6.03
N PRO A 125 -7.42 -3.53 6.41
CA PRO A 125 -8.75 -4.09 6.22
C PRO A 125 -9.07 -4.27 4.74
N LEU A 126 -9.87 -5.29 4.41
CA LEU A 126 -10.28 -5.64 3.05
C LEU A 126 -11.02 -4.49 2.36
N ASP A 127 -11.80 -3.71 3.09
CA ASP A 127 -12.53 -2.56 2.56
C ASP A 127 -11.60 -1.46 2.01
N LEU A 128 -10.34 -1.40 2.46
CA LEU A 128 -9.37 -0.40 2.00
C LEU A 128 -9.01 -0.58 0.51
N PRO A 129 -8.45 -1.71 0.05
CA PRO A 129 -8.19 -1.93 -1.37
C PRO A 129 -9.48 -1.99 -2.20
N VAL A 130 -10.61 -2.47 -1.65
CA VAL A 130 -11.91 -2.40 -2.35
C VAL A 130 -12.25 -0.95 -2.69
N THR A 131 -12.20 -0.06 -1.69
CA THR A 131 -12.48 1.37 -1.87
C THR A 131 -11.51 2.00 -2.87
N CYS A 132 -10.21 1.65 -2.83
CA CYS A 132 -9.23 2.12 -3.81
C CYS A 132 -9.56 1.70 -5.24
N ILE A 133 -9.90 0.43 -5.46
CA ILE A 133 -10.22 -0.11 -6.79
C ILE A 133 -11.50 0.54 -7.32
N GLU A 134 -12.55 0.67 -6.50
CA GLU A 134 -13.78 1.36 -6.90
C GLU A 134 -13.56 2.85 -7.18
N ALA A 135 -12.71 3.53 -6.39
CA ALA A 135 -12.36 4.94 -6.60
C ALA A 135 -11.61 5.16 -7.92
N SER A 136 -10.86 4.17 -8.41
CA SER A 136 -10.18 4.26 -9.70
C SER A 136 -11.15 4.45 -10.87
N GLY A 137 -12.42 4.06 -10.72
CA GLY A 137 -13.40 4.10 -11.81
C GLY A 137 -13.08 3.15 -12.97
N ILE A 138 -12.05 2.32 -12.85
CA ILE A 138 -11.74 1.25 -13.81
C ILE A 138 -12.69 0.08 -13.53
N HIS A 139 -13.08 -0.67 -14.57
CA HIS A 139 -14.05 -1.78 -14.46
C HIS A 139 -13.49 -3.14 -14.86
N THR A 140 -12.30 -3.17 -15.48
CA THR A 140 -11.61 -4.39 -15.89
C THR A 140 -10.11 -4.11 -15.99
N GLY A 141 -9.29 -5.17 -15.86
CA GLY A 141 -7.84 -5.08 -15.96
C GLY A 141 -7.14 -5.86 -14.86
N ILE A 142 -5.90 -5.46 -14.59
CA ILE A 142 -5.01 -6.13 -13.65
C ILE A 142 -4.66 -5.18 -12.50
N VAL A 143 -4.88 -5.62 -11.26
CA VAL A 143 -4.39 -4.96 -10.05
C VAL A 143 -3.00 -5.48 -9.69
N LEU A 144 -2.00 -4.60 -9.65
CA LEU A 144 -0.63 -4.94 -9.26
C LEU A 144 -0.37 -4.55 -7.79
N ASP A 145 0.11 -5.51 -7.00
CA ASP A 145 0.61 -5.27 -5.64
C ASP A 145 2.05 -5.78 -5.48
N PRO A 146 3.07 -4.91 -5.48
CA PRO A 146 4.46 -5.34 -5.33
C PRO A 146 4.83 -5.75 -3.90
N PHE A 147 3.96 -5.53 -2.92
CA PHE A 147 4.18 -5.84 -1.49
C PHE A 147 2.95 -6.53 -0.91
N MET A 148 2.56 -7.64 -1.52
CA MET A 148 1.25 -8.27 -1.35
C MET A 148 0.97 -8.77 0.09
N GLY A 149 2.00 -9.09 0.87
CA GLY A 149 1.84 -9.57 2.24
C GLY A 149 0.92 -10.78 2.31
N SER A 150 -0.20 -10.67 3.02
CA SER A 150 -1.18 -11.75 3.19
C SER A 150 -2.26 -11.83 2.10
N GLY A 151 -2.10 -11.10 0.99
CA GLY A 151 -2.98 -11.20 -0.18
C GLY A 151 -4.28 -10.39 -0.11
N THR A 152 -4.42 -9.42 0.81
CA THR A 152 -5.66 -8.64 0.93
C THR A 152 -6.02 -7.89 -0.35
N THR A 153 -5.04 -7.29 -1.06
CA THR A 153 -5.27 -6.62 -2.36
C THR A 153 -5.75 -7.59 -3.44
N GLY A 154 -5.12 -8.77 -3.54
CA GLY A 154 -5.51 -9.78 -4.52
C GLY A 154 -6.92 -10.34 -4.26
N LEU A 155 -7.28 -10.53 -2.98
CA LEU A 155 -8.64 -10.90 -2.60
C LEU A 155 -9.66 -9.82 -3.01
N ALA A 156 -9.37 -8.54 -2.74
CA ALA A 156 -10.23 -7.43 -3.15
C ALA A 156 -10.38 -7.32 -4.67
N ALA A 157 -9.28 -7.46 -5.42
CA ALA A 157 -9.30 -7.47 -6.88
C ALA A 157 -10.22 -8.58 -7.43
N ARG A 158 -10.07 -9.81 -6.93
CA ARG A 158 -10.92 -10.95 -7.34
C ARG A 158 -12.39 -10.74 -6.98
N MET A 159 -12.67 -10.18 -5.80
CA MET A 159 -14.03 -9.79 -5.38
C MET A 159 -14.70 -8.80 -6.32
N LEU A 160 -13.92 -7.92 -6.92
CA LEU A 160 -14.40 -6.91 -7.85
C LEU A 160 -14.30 -7.35 -9.32
N GLY A 161 -13.94 -8.61 -9.60
CA GLY A 161 -13.85 -9.15 -10.96
C GLY A 161 -12.57 -8.78 -11.72
N PHE A 162 -11.54 -8.28 -11.03
CA PHE A 162 -10.23 -8.00 -11.62
C PHE A 162 -9.29 -9.21 -11.54
N ASP A 163 -8.39 -9.28 -12.51
CA ASP A 163 -7.17 -10.06 -12.39
C ASP A 163 -6.18 -9.32 -11.49
N PHE A 164 -5.18 -10.03 -10.97
CA PHE A 164 -4.16 -9.40 -10.14
C PHE A 164 -2.79 -10.07 -10.31
N ILE A 165 -1.74 -9.31 -10.02
CA ILE A 165 -0.36 -9.79 -9.93
C ILE A 165 0.19 -9.30 -8.60
N GLY A 166 0.76 -10.21 -7.81
CA GLY A 166 1.31 -9.91 -6.49
C GLY A 166 2.74 -10.40 -6.33
N PHE A 167 3.59 -9.59 -5.69
CA PHE A 167 4.92 -10.00 -5.27
C PHE A 167 5.03 -9.98 -3.74
N GLU A 168 5.66 -11.01 -3.17
CA GLU A 168 5.96 -11.11 -1.74
C GLU A 168 7.30 -11.84 -1.58
N LEU A 169 8.21 -11.23 -0.80
CA LEU A 169 9.57 -11.73 -0.65
C LEU A 169 9.64 -12.93 0.31
N ASN A 170 8.78 -12.96 1.34
CA ASN A 170 8.75 -14.05 2.30
C ASN A 170 7.85 -15.19 1.79
N ARG A 171 8.43 -16.37 1.61
CA ARG A 171 7.73 -17.55 1.09
C ARG A 171 6.48 -17.93 1.90
N GLU A 172 6.54 -17.89 3.23
CA GLU A 172 5.42 -18.26 4.11
C GLU A 172 4.24 -17.26 3.96
N ASN A 173 4.54 -15.97 3.85
CA ASN A 173 3.52 -14.96 3.54
C ASN A 173 2.90 -15.20 2.16
N ALA A 174 3.72 -15.50 1.14
CA ALA A 174 3.24 -15.78 -0.22
C ALA A 174 2.33 -17.02 -0.26
N GLU A 175 2.70 -18.10 0.43
CA GLU A 175 1.86 -19.30 0.56
C GLU A 175 0.54 -19.00 1.28
N THR A 176 0.58 -18.21 2.36
CA THR A 176 -0.64 -17.79 3.08
C THR A 176 -1.55 -16.93 2.19
N ALA A 177 -0.99 -16.01 1.41
CA ALA A 177 -1.73 -15.20 0.44
C ALA A 177 -2.42 -16.07 -0.62
N ASN A 178 -1.67 -17.01 -1.22
CA ASN A 178 -2.20 -17.93 -2.24
C ASN A 178 -3.35 -18.77 -1.69
N ASN A 179 -3.19 -19.38 -0.52
CA ASN A 179 -4.24 -20.17 0.12
C ASN A 179 -5.48 -19.33 0.41
N ARG A 180 -5.30 -18.13 0.98
CA ARG A 180 -6.41 -17.22 1.30
C ARG A 180 -7.19 -16.83 0.05
N ILE A 181 -6.51 -16.49 -1.05
CA ILE A 181 -7.16 -16.08 -2.29
C ILE A 181 -7.87 -17.27 -2.94
N ALA A 182 -7.26 -18.45 -2.96
CA ALA A 182 -7.85 -19.67 -3.51
C ALA A 182 -9.12 -20.11 -2.75
N THR A 183 -9.09 -20.14 -1.42
CA THR A 183 -10.25 -20.56 -0.61
C THR A 183 -11.45 -19.62 -0.73
N ASN A 184 -11.20 -18.31 -0.92
CA ASN A 184 -12.27 -17.31 -1.05
C ASN A 184 -12.73 -17.10 -2.51
N ALA A 185 -12.18 -17.84 -3.47
CA ALA A 185 -12.57 -17.75 -4.88
C ALA A 185 -14.03 -18.18 -5.14
N GLY A 186 -14.68 -18.90 -4.20
CA GLY A 186 -16.07 -19.38 -4.32
C GLY A 186 -17.16 -18.41 -3.83
N LEU A 187 -16.82 -17.33 -3.11
CA LEU A 187 -17.81 -16.38 -2.55
C LEU A 187 -18.23 -15.26 -3.54
N LEU A 188 -17.85 -15.40 -4.82
CA LEU A 188 -17.56 -14.29 -5.74
C LEU A 188 -18.68 -13.82 -6.70
N GLN A 189 -19.97 -14.06 -6.46
CA GLN A 189 -20.99 -13.75 -7.49
C GLN A 189 -22.17 -12.82 -7.13
N SER A 190 -22.25 -12.24 -5.94
CA SER A 190 -23.49 -11.54 -5.54
C SER A 190 -23.38 -10.06 -5.17
N ALA A 191 -22.24 -9.39 -5.39
CA ALA A 191 -22.10 -8.00 -4.95
C ALA A 191 -21.64 -7.00 -6.05
N ARG A 192 -22.63 -6.24 -6.55
CA ARG A 192 -22.61 -4.77 -6.70
C ARG A 192 -21.90 -4.09 -7.88
N PHE A 193 -21.62 -4.77 -8.98
CA PHE A 193 -21.53 -4.04 -10.25
C PHE A 193 -22.89 -4.12 -10.96
N PRO A 194 -23.67 -3.03 -11.07
CA PRO A 194 -24.66 -2.99 -12.14
C PRO A 194 -23.91 -3.24 -13.46
N PRO A 195 -24.49 -4.02 -14.39
CA PRO A 195 -23.87 -4.21 -15.69
C PRO A 195 -23.52 -2.85 -16.27
N THR A 196 -22.30 -2.70 -16.78
CA THR A 196 -21.89 -1.51 -17.53
C THR A 196 -23.00 -1.19 -18.53
N PRO A 197 -23.54 0.05 -18.56
CA PRO A 197 -24.49 0.40 -19.61
C PRO A 197 -23.77 0.13 -20.93
N SER A 198 -24.37 -0.74 -21.74
CA SER A 198 -23.90 -1.05 -23.09
C SER A 198 -23.63 0.26 -23.79
N SER A 199 -22.37 0.51 -24.15
CA SER A 199 -22.07 1.56 -25.11
C SER A 199 -22.68 1.12 -26.44
N ALA A 200 -23.89 1.59 -26.73
CA ALA A 200 -24.46 1.56 -28.06
C ALA A 200 -25.54 2.64 -28.22
N PRO A 201 -25.70 3.21 -29.42
CA PRO A 201 -24.84 3.13 -30.61
C PRO A 201 -23.87 4.31 -30.73
#